data_AF-A0A2G9S6M4-F1
#
_entry.id   AF-A0A2G9S6M4-F1
#
_cell.length_a   1.000
_cell.length_b   1.000
_cell.length_c   1.000
_cell.angle_alpha   90.00
_cell.angle_beta   90.00
_cell.angle_gamma   90.00
#
_symmetry.space_group_name_H-M   'P 1'
#
loop_
_entity.id
_entity.type
_entity.pdbx_description
1 polymer ?
#
loop_
_entity_poly.entity_id
_entity_poly.type
_entity_poly.pdbx_seq_one_letter_code
_entity_poly.pdbx_strand_id
1 'polypeptide(L)'
;MGPPLRLHELIRAIRSVKTQNEEREVIQRECAEIRSSFRDEDSMYRGRSVAKLLYMHMLGYPAHFGQMECLKLIASPKFTDKRIGYLGAMMLLDERQDAHLLITNSMKRDLEHSSSVVQGLALCTLACMGSTEMCRDLAGEVEHLLKNSNSHVKKKAVLCAVHIIRKVPDLVEMFIPAAEELLAEKRHGVLYGAVLLVTEICLRNPEGCKRFR
;
A
#
# COMPACT_ATOMS: atom_id res chain seq x y z
N MET A 1 -30.75 -6.80 12.75
CA MET A 1 -29.42 -6.77 13.41
C MET A 1 -29.03 -5.32 13.57
N GLY A 2 -28.52 -4.93 14.75
CA GLY A 2 -28.04 -3.56 14.98
C GLY A 2 -26.80 -3.22 14.14
N PRO A 3 -26.38 -1.95 14.10
CA PRO A 3 -25.18 -1.56 13.37
C PRO A 3 -23.95 -2.29 13.95
N PRO A 4 -23.03 -2.78 13.11
CA PRO A 4 -21.84 -3.49 13.59
C PRO A 4 -20.97 -2.56 14.45
N LEU A 5 -20.40 -3.13 15.50
CA LEU A 5 -19.51 -2.44 16.45
C LEU A 5 -18.44 -1.64 15.72
N ARG A 6 -18.16 -0.43 16.22
CA ARG A 6 -17.06 0.42 15.75
C ARG A 6 -15.73 -0.14 16.23
N LEU A 7 -14.65 0.17 15.50
CA LEU A 7 -13.31 -0.30 15.82
C LEU A 7 -12.90 0.01 17.28
N HIS A 8 -13.13 1.25 17.74
CA HIS A 8 -12.75 1.64 19.10
C HIS A 8 -13.57 0.93 20.18
N GLU A 9 -14.79 0.48 19.88
CA GLU A 9 -15.63 -0.29 20.79
C GLU A 9 -15.09 -1.72 20.93
N LEU A 10 -14.70 -2.35 19.81
CA LEU A 10 -14.03 -3.65 19.82
C LEU A 10 -12.71 -3.58 20.62
N ILE A 11 -11.88 -2.56 20.36
CA ILE A 11 -10.61 -2.37 21.09
C ILE A 11 -10.89 -2.23 22.59
N ARG A 12 -11.91 -1.47 22.98
CA ARG A 12 -12.29 -1.31 24.39
C ARG A 12 -12.77 -2.63 25.00
N ALA A 13 -13.59 -3.39 24.27
CA ALA A 13 -14.06 -4.71 24.71
C ALA A 13 -12.89 -5.68 24.94
N ILE A 14 -11.97 -5.78 23.97
CA ILE A 14 -10.76 -6.62 24.09
C ILE A 14 -9.89 -6.16 25.27
N ARG A 15 -9.68 -4.85 25.45
CA ARG A 15 -8.87 -4.34 26.57
C ARG A 15 -9.52 -4.50 27.95
N SER A 16 -10.81 -4.83 28.01
CA SER A 16 -11.55 -5.00 29.27
C SER A 16 -11.49 -6.43 29.82
N VAL A 17 -11.12 -7.40 28.99
CA VAL A 17 -10.99 -8.80 29.41
C VAL A 17 -9.71 -9.01 30.23
N LYS A 18 -9.72 -10.00 31.13
CA LYS A 18 -8.60 -10.24 32.05
C LYS A 18 -7.74 -11.42 31.63
N THR A 19 -8.28 -12.32 30.81
CA THR A 19 -7.59 -13.55 30.41
C THR A 19 -7.50 -13.67 28.91
N GLN A 20 -6.48 -14.40 28.43
CA GLN A 20 -6.32 -14.69 27.02
C GLN A 20 -7.48 -15.53 26.45
N ASN A 21 -8.13 -16.36 27.27
CA ASN A 21 -9.28 -17.13 26.84
C ASN A 21 -10.50 -16.23 26.56
N GLU A 22 -10.79 -15.28 27.44
CA GLU A 22 -11.85 -14.30 27.21
C GLU A 22 -11.57 -13.43 25.97
N GLU A 23 -10.31 -13.02 25.75
CA GLU A 23 -9.91 -12.31 24.54
C GLU A 23 -10.22 -13.13 23.28
N ARG A 24 -9.85 -14.41 23.27
CA ARG A 24 -10.12 -15.33 22.17
C ARG A 24 -11.62 -15.45 21.89
N GLU A 25 -12.45 -15.52 22.91
CA GLU A 25 -13.92 -15.60 22.75
C GLU A 25 -14.50 -14.34 22.12
N VAL A 26 -14.07 -13.15 22.56
CA VAL A 26 -14.48 -11.87 21.97
C VAL A 26 -14.10 -11.80 20.50
N ILE A 27 -12.86 -12.19 20.18
CA ILE A 27 -12.34 -12.18 18.81
C ILE A 27 -13.06 -13.19 17.91
N GLN A 28 -13.35 -14.39 18.41
CA GLN A 28 -14.08 -15.41 17.65
C GLN A 28 -15.50 -14.96 17.32
N ARG A 29 -16.20 -14.36 18.30
CA ARG A 29 -17.54 -13.79 18.12
C ARG A 29 -17.53 -12.70 17.06
N GLU A 30 -16.63 -11.73 17.18
CA GLU A 30 -16.50 -10.62 16.24
C GLU A 30 -16.10 -11.10 14.84
N CYS A 31 -15.17 -12.04 14.73
CA CYS A 31 -14.78 -12.65 13.46
C CYS A 31 -15.96 -13.35 12.77
N ALA A 32 -16.86 -13.98 13.53
CA ALA A 32 -18.06 -14.61 12.98
C ALA A 32 -19.02 -13.56 12.39
N GLU A 33 -19.23 -12.44 13.09
CA GLU A 33 -20.04 -11.33 12.58
C GLU A 33 -19.44 -10.71 11.31
N ILE A 34 -18.12 -10.48 11.31
CA ILE A 34 -17.42 -9.95 10.13
C ILE A 34 -17.56 -10.89 8.94
N ARG A 35 -17.37 -12.21 9.13
CA ARG A 35 -17.58 -13.20 8.06
C ARG A 35 -19.00 -13.18 7.52
N SER A 36 -20.00 -13.04 8.40
CA SER A 36 -21.39 -12.90 7.98
C SER A 36 -21.59 -11.61 7.18
N SER A 37 -20.99 -10.50 7.60
CA SER A 37 -21.05 -9.21 6.91
C SER A 37 -20.36 -9.22 5.54
N PHE A 38 -19.34 -10.04 5.33
CA PHE A 38 -18.64 -10.14 4.04
C PHE A 38 -19.43 -10.94 2.99
N ARG A 39 -20.39 -11.75 3.43
CA ARG A 39 -21.31 -12.44 2.51
C ARG A 39 -22.32 -11.48 1.87
N ASP A 40 -22.52 -10.31 2.47
CA ASP A 40 -23.39 -9.26 1.94
C ASP A 40 -22.61 -8.33 1.01
N GLU A 41 -22.96 -8.32 -0.28
CA GLU A 41 -22.24 -7.55 -1.31
C GLU A 41 -22.38 -6.04 -1.13
N ASP A 42 -23.47 -5.56 -0.55
CA ASP A 42 -23.75 -4.13 -0.35
C ASP A 42 -23.48 -3.63 1.06
N SER A 43 -22.61 -4.34 1.79
CA SER A 43 -22.24 -3.93 3.15
C SER A 43 -21.57 -2.55 3.17
N MET A 44 -22.36 -1.52 3.52
CA MET A 44 -21.91 -0.16 3.82
C MET A 44 -20.79 -0.14 4.87
N TYR A 45 -20.69 -1.19 5.69
CA TYR A 45 -19.74 -1.29 6.79
C TYR A 45 -18.48 -2.09 6.45
N ARG A 46 -18.26 -2.49 5.19
CA ARG A 46 -17.08 -3.26 4.76
C ARG A 46 -15.76 -2.67 5.25
N GLY A 47 -15.55 -1.35 5.07
CA GLY A 47 -14.34 -0.67 5.55
C GLY A 47 -14.15 -0.77 7.07
N ARG A 48 -15.23 -0.71 7.85
CA ARG A 48 -15.17 -0.88 9.31
C ARG A 48 -14.87 -2.32 9.70
N SER A 49 -15.48 -3.28 9.02
CA SER A 49 -15.25 -4.72 9.24
C SER A 49 -13.80 -5.10 8.92
N VAL A 50 -13.24 -4.61 7.81
CA VAL A 50 -11.82 -4.80 7.49
C VAL A 50 -10.93 -4.12 8.52
N ALA A 51 -11.21 -2.89 8.95
CA ALA A 51 -10.39 -2.22 9.98
C ALA A 51 -10.36 -2.99 11.32
N LYS A 52 -11.51 -3.56 11.75
CA LYS A 52 -11.57 -4.46 12.92
C LYS A 52 -10.72 -5.72 12.71
N LEU A 53 -10.82 -6.31 11.52
CA LEU A 53 -10.05 -7.49 11.17
C LEU A 53 -8.53 -7.23 11.16
N LEU A 54 -8.08 -6.09 10.65
CA LEU A 54 -6.66 -5.70 10.69
C LEU A 54 -6.16 -5.52 12.13
N TYR A 55 -6.99 -4.99 13.02
CA TYR A 55 -6.64 -4.93 14.45
C TYR A 55 -6.46 -6.33 15.06
N MET A 56 -7.39 -7.24 14.79
CA MET A 56 -7.27 -8.64 15.24
C MET A 56 -6.05 -9.34 14.63
N HIS A 57 -5.72 -9.04 13.38
CA HIS A 57 -4.50 -9.53 12.74
C HIS A 57 -3.23 -9.05 13.47
N MET A 58 -3.17 -7.78 13.88
CA MET A 58 -2.05 -7.26 14.67
C MET A 58 -1.89 -7.95 16.03
N LEU A 59 -2.98 -8.46 16.61
CA LEU A 59 -2.95 -9.28 17.82
C LEU A 59 -2.52 -10.73 17.57
N GLY A 60 -2.22 -11.11 16.32
CA GLY A 60 -1.75 -12.44 15.93
C GLY A 60 -2.87 -13.41 15.51
N TYR A 61 -4.11 -12.94 15.34
CA TYR A 61 -5.23 -13.79 14.96
C TYR A 61 -5.36 -13.97 13.44
N PRO A 62 -5.84 -15.13 12.96
CA PRO A 62 -6.01 -15.39 11.53
C PRO A 62 -7.00 -14.42 10.86
N ALA A 63 -6.55 -13.78 9.77
CA ALA A 63 -7.32 -12.76 9.05
C ALA A 63 -7.39 -12.95 7.53
N HIS A 64 -6.91 -14.09 7.02
CA HIS A 64 -6.82 -14.37 5.58
C HIS A 64 -8.14 -14.24 4.83
N PHE A 65 -9.27 -14.52 5.48
CA PHE A 65 -10.60 -14.40 4.87
C PHE A 65 -10.99 -12.95 4.50
N GLY A 66 -10.26 -11.93 4.96
CA GLY A 66 -10.48 -10.53 4.61
C GLY A 66 -9.67 -10.02 3.41
N GLN A 67 -8.82 -10.85 2.79
CA GLN A 67 -7.93 -10.42 1.71
C GLN A 67 -8.71 -9.90 0.49
N MET A 68 -9.72 -10.64 0.02
CA MET A 68 -10.57 -10.21 -1.09
C MET A 68 -11.37 -8.94 -0.78
N GLU A 69 -11.74 -8.73 0.49
CA GLU A 69 -12.45 -7.52 0.90
C GLU A 69 -11.55 -6.29 0.88
N CYS A 70 -10.24 -6.45 1.13
CA CYS A 70 -9.27 -5.37 0.93
C CYS A 70 -9.18 -4.95 -0.55
N LEU A 71 -9.17 -5.92 -1.47
CA LEU A 71 -9.18 -5.66 -2.91
C LEU A 71 -10.46 -4.94 -3.36
N LYS A 72 -11.63 -5.37 -2.86
CA LYS A 72 -12.91 -4.68 -3.12
C LYS A 72 -12.87 -3.22 -2.62
N LEU A 73 -12.29 -2.97 -1.44
CA LEU A 73 -12.13 -1.61 -0.90
C LEU A 73 -11.16 -0.76 -1.73
N ILE A 74 -10.09 -1.34 -2.28
CA ILE A 74 -9.18 -0.64 -3.21
C ILE A 74 -9.91 -0.27 -4.51
N ALA A 75 -10.78 -1.14 -5.01
CA ALA A 75 -11.60 -0.86 -6.19
C ALA A 75 -12.70 0.19 -5.95
N SER A 76 -13.06 0.48 -4.69
CA SER A 76 -14.06 1.49 -4.35
C SER A 76 -13.65 2.89 -4.82
N PRO A 77 -14.60 3.74 -5.28
CA PRO A 77 -14.32 5.14 -5.59
C PRO A 77 -14.11 6.00 -4.34
N LYS A 78 -14.52 5.54 -3.16
CA LYS A 78 -14.43 6.32 -1.91
C LYS A 78 -12.99 6.30 -1.38
N PHE A 79 -12.43 7.48 -1.13
CA PHE A 79 -11.08 7.61 -0.57
C PHE A 79 -10.90 6.86 0.77
N THR A 80 -11.92 6.90 1.64
CA THR A 80 -11.88 6.20 2.95
C THR A 80 -11.74 4.69 2.78
N ASP A 81 -12.42 4.13 1.79
CA ASP A 81 -12.38 2.70 1.50
C ASP A 81 -11.02 2.33 0.92
N LYS A 82 -10.55 3.08 -0.09
CA LYS A 82 -9.20 2.90 -0.67
C LYS A 82 -8.12 2.93 0.41
N ARG A 83 -8.19 3.90 1.33
CA ARG A 83 -7.21 4.04 2.41
C ARG A 83 -7.15 2.81 3.31
N ILE A 84 -8.30 2.24 3.68
CA ILE A 84 -8.34 1.00 4.49
C ILE A 84 -7.94 -0.21 3.64
N GLY A 85 -8.37 -0.27 2.38
CA GLY A 85 -8.04 -1.35 1.46
C GLY A 85 -6.54 -1.45 1.20
N TYR A 86 -5.86 -0.34 0.91
CA TYR A 86 -4.41 -0.30 0.72
C TYR A 86 -3.63 -0.64 2.00
N LEU A 87 -4.10 -0.18 3.17
CA LEU A 87 -3.53 -0.61 4.44
C LEU A 87 -3.68 -2.12 4.63
N GLY A 88 -4.86 -2.66 4.37
CA GLY A 88 -5.13 -4.09 4.48
C GLY A 88 -4.33 -4.92 3.49
N ALA A 89 -4.10 -4.42 2.28
CA ALA A 89 -3.21 -5.05 1.30
C ALA A 89 -1.79 -5.18 1.85
N MET A 90 -1.21 -4.09 2.37
CA MET A 90 0.16 -4.12 2.94
C MET A 90 0.31 -5.02 4.17
N MET A 91 -0.77 -5.32 4.87
CA MET A 91 -0.75 -6.16 6.08
C MET A 91 -1.08 -7.63 5.79
N LEU A 92 -2.02 -7.90 4.89
CA LEU A 92 -2.61 -9.23 4.70
C LEU A 92 -2.18 -9.93 3.41
N LEU A 93 -1.72 -9.19 2.39
CA LEU A 93 -1.29 -9.77 1.12
C LEU A 93 0.22 -10.03 1.16
N ASP A 94 0.59 -11.25 0.77
CA ASP A 94 1.97 -11.67 0.58
C ASP A 94 2.21 -11.95 -0.91
N GLU A 95 3.46 -11.81 -1.37
CA GLU A 95 3.88 -12.06 -2.76
C GLU A 95 3.59 -13.50 -3.21
N ARG A 96 3.43 -14.41 -2.24
CA ARG A 96 3.15 -15.84 -2.48
C ARG A 96 1.70 -16.14 -2.86
N GLN A 97 0.80 -15.17 -2.74
CA GLN A 97 -0.64 -15.39 -2.94
C GLN A 97 -1.10 -14.85 -4.28
N ASP A 98 -1.85 -15.64 -5.06
CA ASP A 98 -2.40 -15.22 -6.37
C ASP A 98 -3.22 -13.91 -6.32
N ALA A 99 -3.79 -13.60 -5.15
CA ALA A 99 -4.54 -12.38 -4.92
C ALA A 99 -3.71 -11.10 -5.10
N HIS A 100 -2.37 -11.18 -5.00
CA HIS A 100 -1.50 -10.02 -5.19
C HIS A 100 -1.54 -9.49 -6.64
N LEU A 101 -1.76 -10.36 -7.65
CA LEU A 101 -1.84 -9.93 -9.06
C LEU A 101 -3.11 -9.11 -9.37
N LEU A 102 -4.17 -9.28 -8.57
CA LEU A 102 -5.42 -8.56 -8.76
C LEU A 102 -5.32 -7.08 -8.38
N ILE A 103 -4.29 -6.70 -7.61
CA ILE A 103 -4.11 -5.31 -7.18
C ILE A 103 -3.49 -4.43 -8.27
N THR A 104 -2.71 -5.02 -9.20
CA THR A 104 -1.90 -4.28 -10.20
C THR A 104 -2.75 -3.33 -11.03
N ASN A 105 -3.87 -3.81 -11.57
CA ASN A 105 -4.79 -3.00 -12.37
C ASN A 105 -5.44 -1.87 -11.57
N SER A 106 -5.81 -2.15 -10.32
CA SER A 106 -6.39 -1.12 -9.45
C SER A 106 -5.34 -0.06 -9.08
N MET A 107 -4.10 -0.48 -8.87
CA MET A 107 -2.98 0.43 -8.60
C MET A 107 -2.65 1.29 -9.80
N LYS A 108 -2.57 0.72 -11.01
CA LYS A 108 -2.38 1.48 -12.25
C LYS A 108 -3.38 2.62 -12.39
N ARG A 109 -4.68 2.30 -12.28
CA ARG A 109 -5.76 3.31 -12.31
C ARG A 109 -5.59 4.36 -11.20
N ASP A 110 -5.19 3.94 -10.00
CA ASP A 110 -5.04 4.85 -8.87
C ASP A 110 -3.77 5.72 -8.95
N LEU A 111 -2.72 5.29 -9.67
CA LEU A 111 -1.53 6.08 -10.01
C LEU A 111 -1.87 7.18 -11.03
N GLU A 112 -2.79 6.90 -11.96
CA GLU A 112 -3.29 7.86 -12.95
C GLU A 112 -4.42 8.75 -12.40
N HIS A 113 -4.85 8.54 -11.17
CA HIS A 113 -5.98 9.25 -10.58
C HIS A 113 -5.70 10.75 -10.37
N SER A 114 -6.70 11.60 -10.60
CA SER A 114 -6.57 13.07 -10.48
C SER A 114 -6.20 13.56 -9.07
N SER A 115 -6.64 12.83 -8.04
CA SER A 115 -6.29 13.12 -6.64
C SER A 115 -4.90 12.62 -6.25
N SER A 116 -4.02 13.57 -5.94
CA SER A 116 -2.66 13.32 -5.41
C SER A 116 -2.62 12.45 -4.15
N VAL A 117 -3.69 12.41 -3.35
CA VAL A 117 -3.76 11.58 -2.15
C VAL A 117 -4.01 10.11 -2.51
N VAL A 118 -4.81 9.84 -3.55
CA VAL A 118 -5.05 8.48 -4.08
C VAL A 118 -3.77 7.95 -4.73
N GLN A 119 -3.13 8.76 -5.58
CA GLN A 119 -1.81 8.43 -6.15
C GLN A 119 -0.80 8.12 -5.03
N GLY A 120 -0.82 8.91 -3.96
CA GLY A 120 0.05 8.72 -2.81
C GLY A 120 -0.20 7.44 -2.01
N LEU A 121 -1.41 6.85 -2.06
CA LEU A 121 -1.71 5.55 -1.47
C LEU A 121 -1.16 4.41 -2.34
N ALA A 122 -1.39 4.49 -3.66
CA ALA A 122 -0.88 3.49 -4.61
C ALA A 122 0.66 3.45 -4.60
N LEU A 123 1.32 4.61 -4.69
CA LEU A 123 2.79 4.71 -4.60
C LEU A 123 3.34 4.16 -3.29
N CYS A 124 2.66 4.42 -2.17
CA CYS A 124 3.09 3.90 -0.86
C CYS A 124 3.01 2.38 -0.82
N THR A 125 1.90 1.82 -1.33
CA THR A 125 1.69 0.38 -1.36
C THR A 125 2.70 -0.30 -2.27
N LEU A 126 2.94 0.25 -3.46
CA LEU A 126 3.92 -0.29 -4.40
C LEU A 126 5.33 -0.31 -3.81
N ALA A 127 5.73 0.78 -3.15
CA ALA A 127 7.05 0.87 -2.52
C ALA A 127 7.23 -0.05 -1.30
N CYS A 128 6.14 -0.48 -0.65
CA CYS A 128 6.20 -1.34 0.54
C CYS A 128 6.13 -2.84 0.21
N MET A 129 5.30 -3.24 -0.75
CA MET A 129 4.99 -4.65 -1.01
C MET A 129 4.94 -5.01 -2.50
N GLY A 130 5.41 -4.13 -3.38
CA GLY A 130 5.42 -4.39 -4.82
C GLY A 130 6.26 -5.61 -5.18
N SER A 131 5.63 -6.59 -5.82
CA SER A 131 6.32 -7.76 -6.39
C SER A 131 7.14 -7.38 -7.63
N THR A 132 8.02 -8.27 -8.06
CA THR A 132 8.84 -8.08 -9.27
C THR A 132 7.97 -7.81 -10.51
N GLU A 133 6.87 -8.55 -10.67
CA GLU A 133 5.94 -8.40 -11.79
C GLU A 133 5.21 -7.05 -11.74
N MET A 134 4.67 -6.68 -10.56
CA MET A 134 4.05 -5.37 -10.36
C MET A 134 5.01 -4.22 -10.65
N CYS A 135 6.28 -4.35 -10.23
CA CYS A 135 7.30 -3.34 -10.47
C CYS A 135 7.62 -3.21 -11.96
N ARG A 136 7.64 -4.30 -12.73
CA ARG A 136 7.80 -4.25 -14.20
C ARG A 136 6.60 -3.58 -14.86
N ASP A 137 5.39 -3.98 -14.48
CA ASP A 137 4.14 -3.51 -15.08
C ASP A 137 3.83 -2.04 -14.80
N LEU A 138 4.26 -1.52 -13.64
CA LEU A 138 3.94 -0.18 -13.14
C LEU A 138 5.11 0.82 -13.19
N ALA A 139 6.29 0.39 -13.67
CA ALA A 139 7.47 1.26 -13.71
C ALA A 139 7.25 2.53 -14.54
N GLY A 140 6.55 2.41 -15.67
CA GLY A 140 6.27 3.55 -16.56
C GLY A 140 5.41 4.61 -15.90
N GLU A 141 4.38 4.22 -15.16
CA GLU A 141 3.50 5.12 -14.42
C GLU A 141 4.26 5.82 -13.29
N VAL A 142 5.16 5.09 -12.61
CA VAL A 142 6.02 5.69 -11.57
C VAL A 142 7.00 6.70 -12.18
N GLU A 143 7.64 6.38 -13.31
CA GLU A 143 8.52 7.31 -14.04
C GLU A 143 7.79 8.59 -14.41
N HIS A 144 6.58 8.48 -14.97
CA HIS A 144 5.76 9.63 -15.31
C HIS A 144 5.43 10.49 -14.08
N LEU A 145 5.15 9.86 -12.92
CA LEU A 145 4.86 10.57 -11.67
C LEU A 145 6.09 11.27 -11.06
N LEU A 146 7.33 10.91 -11.43
CA LEU A 146 8.52 11.66 -11.02
C LEU A 146 8.54 13.08 -11.59
N LYS A 147 7.94 13.27 -12.77
CA LYS A 147 7.83 14.56 -13.46
C LYS A 147 6.67 15.42 -12.93
N ASN A 148 5.87 14.91 -12.00
CA ASN A 148 4.73 15.64 -11.43
C ASN A 148 5.19 16.89 -10.65
N SER A 149 4.47 18.01 -10.78
CA SER A 149 4.78 19.26 -10.06
C SER A 149 4.55 19.14 -8.53
N ASN A 150 3.67 18.25 -8.11
CA ASN A 150 3.28 18.07 -6.71
C ASN A 150 4.37 17.34 -5.90
N SER A 151 4.97 18.01 -4.90
CA SER A 151 6.02 17.44 -4.04
C SER A 151 5.56 16.20 -3.30
N HIS A 152 4.30 16.17 -2.89
CA HIS A 152 3.76 15.07 -2.09
C HIS A 152 3.79 13.77 -2.88
N VAL A 153 3.43 13.84 -4.16
CA VAL A 153 3.47 12.70 -5.09
C VAL A 153 4.91 12.39 -5.45
N LYS A 154 5.67 13.41 -5.85
CA LYS A 154 7.07 13.27 -6.28
C LYS A 154 7.94 12.56 -5.25
N LYS A 155 7.91 12.97 -3.98
CA LYS A 155 8.71 12.32 -2.92
C LYS A 155 8.39 10.82 -2.73
N LYS A 156 7.12 10.43 -2.96
CA LYS A 156 6.69 9.03 -2.88
C LYS A 156 7.07 8.26 -4.15
N ALA A 157 6.94 8.89 -5.33
CA ALA A 157 7.35 8.30 -6.60
C ALA A 157 8.84 8.00 -6.63
N VAL A 158 9.68 8.90 -6.09
CA VAL A 158 11.13 8.69 -6.01
C VAL A 158 11.48 7.47 -5.15
N LEU A 159 10.88 7.35 -3.96
CA LEU A 159 11.11 6.17 -3.11
C LEU A 159 10.55 4.88 -3.74
N CYS A 160 9.46 5.00 -4.50
CA CYS A 160 8.92 3.88 -5.25
C CYS A 160 9.87 3.44 -6.38
N ALA A 161 10.52 4.38 -7.08
CA ALA A 161 11.54 4.08 -8.07
C ALA A 161 12.74 3.35 -7.46
N VAL A 162 13.18 3.75 -6.25
CA VAL A 162 14.21 3.02 -5.49
C VAL A 162 13.81 1.58 -5.25
N HIS A 163 12.56 1.34 -4.80
CA HIS A 163 12.04 -0.02 -4.60
C HIS A 163 12.02 -0.83 -5.90
N ILE A 164 11.57 -0.22 -7.00
CA ILE A 164 11.55 -0.86 -8.33
C ILE A 164 12.96 -1.28 -8.75
N ILE A 165 13.96 -0.40 -8.63
CA ILE A 165 15.36 -0.74 -8.98
C ILE A 165 15.89 -1.88 -8.11
N ARG A 166 15.53 -1.92 -6.82
CA ARG A 166 15.93 -3.02 -5.92
C ARG A 166 15.32 -4.36 -6.31
N LYS A 167 14.06 -4.36 -6.74
CA LYS A 167 13.32 -5.57 -7.18
C LYS A 167 13.68 -5.98 -8.61
N VAL A 168 13.91 -5.01 -9.49
CA VAL A 168 14.13 -5.17 -10.93
C VAL A 168 15.31 -4.29 -11.36
N PRO A 169 16.56 -4.73 -11.13
CA PRO A 169 17.75 -3.94 -11.47
C PRO A 169 17.84 -3.57 -12.96
N ASP A 170 17.28 -4.40 -13.84
CA ASP A 170 17.25 -4.20 -15.30
C ASP A 170 16.61 -2.85 -15.70
N LEU A 171 15.75 -2.28 -14.86
CA LEU A 171 15.04 -1.03 -15.12
C LEU A 171 15.80 0.22 -14.69
N VAL A 172 17.04 0.09 -14.18
CA VAL A 172 17.82 1.23 -13.66
C VAL A 172 17.97 2.36 -14.67
N GLU A 173 18.25 2.04 -15.93
CA GLU A 173 18.47 3.01 -17.03
C GLU A 173 17.27 3.92 -17.26
N MET A 174 16.05 3.42 -17.02
CA MET A 174 14.80 4.18 -17.16
C MET A 174 14.75 5.38 -16.22
N PHE A 175 15.33 5.26 -15.01
CA PHE A 175 15.23 6.26 -13.96
C PHE A 175 16.41 7.24 -13.92
N ILE A 176 17.48 7.00 -14.68
CA ILE A 176 18.68 7.86 -14.69
C ILE A 176 18.34 9.30 -15.09
N PRO A 177 17.63 9.58 -16.21
CA PRO A 177 17.34 10.96 -16.60
C PRO A 177 16.54 11.72 -15.54
N ALA A 178 15.53 11.07 -14.97
CA ALA A 178 14.73 11.67 -13.89
C ALA A 178 15.59 11.91 -12.63
N ALA A 179 16.50 11.00 -12.28
CA ALA A 179 17.38 11.16 -11.13
C ALA A 179 18.29 12.40 -11.25
N GLU A 180 18.83 12.68 -12.43
CA GLU A 180 19.66 13.87 -12.70
C GLU A 180 18.87 15.16 -12.46
N GLU A 181 17.66 15.25 -13.04
CA GLU A 181 16.78 16.42 -12.87
C GLU A 181 16.38 16.64 -11.41
N LEU A 182 16.14 15.56 -10.66
CA LEU A 182 15.70 15.61 -9.27
C LEU A 182 16.76 16.15 -8.30
N LEU A 183 18.04 16.14 -8.66
CA LEU A 183 19.11 16.72 -7.84
C LEU A 183 19.01 18.26 -7.74
N ALA A 184 18.35 18.91 -8.70
CA ALA A 184 18.11 20.36 -8.69
C ALA A 184 16.88 20.78 -7.85
N GLU A 185 16.17 19.84 -7.22
CA GLU A 185 14.93 20.11 -6.51
C GLU A 185 15.18 20.80 -5.15
N LYS A 186 14.46 21.91 -4.90
CA LYS A 186 14.63 22.73 -3.69
C LYS A 186 13.98 22.11 -2.44
N ARG A 187 13.00 21.23 -2.62
CA ARG A 187 12.24 20.64 -1.52
C ARG A 187 13.03 19.47 -0.93
N HIS A 188 13.52 19.63 0.30
CA HIS A 188 14.39 18.64 0.96
C HIS A 188 13.81 17.23 0.99
N GLY A 189 12.49 17.08 1.14
CA GLY A 189 11.85 15.76 1.15
C GLY A 189 11.94 15.00 -0.19
N VAL A 190 11.99 15.73 -1.31
CA VAL A 190 12.21 15.13 -2.63
C VAL A 190 13.71 14.94 -2.86
N LEU A 191 14.54 15.92 -2.50
CA LEU A 191 15.99 15.86 -2.66
C LEU A 191 16.61 14.69 -1.89
N TYR A 192 16.14 14.41 -0.67
CA TYR A 192 16.54 13.22 0.09
C TYR A 192 16.22 11.93 -0.66
N GLY A 193 15.02 11.84 -1.24
CA GLY A 193 14.66 10.72 -2.11
C GLY A 193 15.58 10.62 -3.34
N ALA A 194 15.91 11.76 -3.96
CA ALA A 194 16.77 11.82 -5.14
C ALA A 194 18.17 11.28 -4.81
N VAL A 195 18.74 11.67 -3.67
CA VAL A 195 20.02 11.15 -3.18
C VAL A 195 19.95 9.63 -2.97
N LEU A 196 18.87 9.11 -2.39
CA LEU A 196 18.67 7.66 -2.26
C LEU A 196 18.57 6.96 -3.62
N LEU A 197 17.86 7.57 -4.58
CA LEU A 197 17.74 7.04 -5.94
C LEU A 197 19.08 6.99 -6.66
N VAL A 198 19.84 8.08 -6.63
CA VAL A 198 21.20 8.13 -7.20
C VAL A 198 22.11 7.12 -6.50
N THR A 199 22.03 7.00 -5.18
CA THR A 199 22.83 6.01 -4.44
C THR A 199 22.51 4.60 -4.91
N GLU A 200 21.22 4.25 -5.06
CA GLU A 200 20.83 2.92 -5.55
C GLU A 200 21.27 2.72 -7.01
N ILE A 201 21.13 3.72 -7.89
CA ILE A 201 21.61 3.66 -9.26
C ILE A 201 23.12 3.39 -9.30
N CYS A 202 23.92 4.13 -8.53
CA CYS A 202 25.36 3.98 -8.46
C CYS A 202 25.79 2.59 -7.94
N LEU A 203 25.03 2.00 -7.01
CA LEU A 203 25.28 0.66 -6.50
C LEU A 203 24.99 -0.43 -7.54
N ARG A 204 23.98 -0.24 -8.40
CA ARG A 204 23.56 -1.24 -9.40
C ARG A 204 24.24 -1.06 -10.76
N ASN A 205 24.64 0.16 -11.10
CA ASN A 205 25.22 0.52 -12.38
C ASN A 205 26.46 1.42 -12.17
N PRO A 206 27.67 0.82 -12.09
CA PRO A 206 28.92 1.56 -11.92
C PRO A 206 29.21 2.56 -13.06
N GLU A 207 28.70 2.32 -14.26
CA GLU A 207 28.84 3.25 -15.39
C GLU A 207 27.96 4.50 -15.20
N GLY A 208 26.77 4.33 -14.61
CA GLY A 208 25.88 5.42 -14.22
C GLY A 208 26.52 6.40 -13.22
N CYS A 209 27.45 5.94 -12.37
CA CYS A 209 28.19 6.79 -11.43
C CYS A 209 28.90 7.97 -12.11
N LYS A 210 29.36 7.80 -13.37
CA LYS A 210 30.08 8.84 -14.10
C LYS A 210 29.20 10.05 -14.43
N ARG A 211 27.87 9.88 -14.44
CA ARG A 211 26.90 10.94 -14.75
C ARG A 211 26.57 11.83 -13.55
N PHE A 212 26.78 11.34 -12.34
CA PHE A 212 26.44 12.03 -11.09
C PHE A 212 27.66 12.61 -10.36
N ARG A 213 28.83 12.64 -11.02
CA ARG A 213 30.11 13.07 -10.46
C ARG A 213 30.45 14.51 -10.81
#